data_AF-A0A1C6U4E6-F1
#
_entry.id   AF-A0A1C6U4E6-F1
#
_cell.length_a   1.000
_cell.length_b   1.000
_cell.length_c   1.000
_cell.angle_alpha   90.00
_cell.angle_beta   90.00
_cell.angle_gamma   90.00
#
_symmetry.space_group_name_H-M   'P 1'
#
loop_
_entity.id
_entity.type
_entity.pdbx_description
1 polymer ?
#
loop_
_entity_poly.entity_id
_entity_poly.type
_entity_poly.pdbx_seq_one_letter_code
_entity_poly.pdbx_strand_id
1 'polypeptide(L)'
;MSFYTETTLAGYARAAVHLKTGMVGYSRTDLARQYVTTYLDTVFATTGATPTPKVVTAVDRIAHQPWQLGDPYVLAPEMSAIVAAAAQALDLTGEVVPVDIAPSDDGVLFLPEPIYHRGPSGRITSVGAITWTRVHNSDTGSSDWWITGWTDRDDPIDPSAVLLRASDAQTTPLATSLGPYILNCYARLPTGRPVPTRPDPVAADNDIEWMPAPDGRYCIDESTIRVKAVAAIAYAFWVIQAQPLTTVAAPPLDRAARRRAVRHRVAHQTRVVMLRRRKPVTGPHGGEAKWHYRVRFFVKGHWRHLVNADGQPYRIWIHQHIKGPDDAPLLLGDVVNVLAR
;
A
#
# COMPACT_ATOMS: atom_id res chain seq x y z
N MET A 1 -12.20 -0.55 18.03
CA MET A 1 -12.11 0.84 17.50
C MET A 1 -11.46 0.73 16.13
N SER A 2 -12.06 1.28 15.09
CA SER A 2 -11.58 1.14 13.71
C SER A 2 -11.54 2.49 13.00
N PHE A 3 -10.90 2.53 11.82
CA PHE A 3 -10.88 3.73 10.99
C PHE A 3 -12.26 4.07 10.41
N TYR A 4 -13.18 3.11 10.30
CA TYR A 4 -14.55 3.34 9.82
C TYR A 4 -15.34 4.32 10.69
N THR A 5 -15.01 4.43 11.98
CA THR A 5 -15.73 5.27 12.94
C THR A 5 -15.06 6.62 13.20
N GLU A 6 -13.85 6.84 12.69
CA GLU A 6 -13.04 8.02 12.99
C GLU A 6 -12.91 8.91 11.75
N THR A 7 -13.26 10.18 11.86
CA THR A 7 -13.22 11.16 10.73
C THR A 7 -12.30 12.34 11.01
N THR A 8 -11.60 12.32 12.15
CA THR A 8 -10.73 13.41 12.61
C THR A 8 -9.27 12.97 12.64
N LEU A 9 -8.33 13.91 12.48
CA LEU A 9 -6.89 13.60 12.53
C LEU A 9 -6.48 12.98 13.88
N ALA A 10 -7.02 13.50 14.99
CA ALA A 10 -6.78 12.92 16.32
C ALA A 10 -7.41 11.52 16.46
N GLY A 11 -8.58 11.31 15.84
CA GLY A 11 -9.23 10.01 15.73
C GLY A 11 -8.38 8.99 15.00
N TYR A 12 -7.79 9.37 13.87
CA TYR A 12 -6.85 8.53 13.14
C TYR A 12 -5.62 8.16 13.95
N ALA A 13 -5.04 9.11 14.71
CA ALA A 13 -3.92 8.83 15.60
C ALA A 13 -4.30 7.83 16.71
N ARG A 14 -5.47 8.00 17.32
CA ARG A 14 -6.00 7.05 18.31
C ARG A 14 -6.19 5.66 17.69
N ALA A 15 -6.82 5.59 16.52
CA ALA A 15 -7.12 4.34 15.82
C ALA A 15 -5.83 3.57 15.48
N ALA A 16 -4.84 4.27 14.93
CA ALA A 16 -3.52 3.70 14.66
C ALA A 16 -2.90 3.07 15.92
N VAL A 17 -2.88 3.80 17.06
CA VAL A 17 -2.33 3.26 18.32
C VAL A 17 -3.10 2.04 18.81
N HIS A 18 -4.44 2.07 18.73
CA HIS A 18 -5.28 0.95 19.15
C HIS A 18 -5.02 -0.30 18.30
N LEU A 19 -5.00 -0.16 16.97
CA LEU A 19 -4.79 -1.26 16.04
C LEU A 19 -3.37 -1.82 16.16
N LYS A 20 -2.34 -0.97 16.24
CA LYS A 20 -0.96 -1.41 16.52
C LYS A 20 -0.87 -2.18 17.84
N THR A 21 -1.53 -1.70 18.90
CA THR A 21 -1.56 -2.40 20.19
C THR A 21 -2.19 -3.79 20.07
N GLY A 22 -3.28 -3.91 19.32
CA GLY A 22 -3.92 -5.19 19.01
C GLY A 22 -2.99 -6.14 18.27
N MET A 23 -2.31 -5.64 17.23
CA MET A 23 -1.36 -6.43 16.45
C MET A 23 -0.13 -6.88 17.25
N VAL A 24 0.40 -6.03 18.13
CA VAL A 24 1.50 -6.40 19.05
C VAL A 24 1.04 -7.41 20.12
N GLY A 25 -0.22 -7.37 20.52
CA GLY A 25 -0.81 -8.41 21.36
C GLY A 25 -0.86 -9.75 20.63
N TYR A 26 -1.42 -9.74 19.41
CA TYR A 26 -1.52 -10.91 18.54
C TYR A 26 -0.15 -11.53 18.23
N SER A 27 0.85 -10.72 17.86
CA SER A 27 2.18 -11.21 17.48
C SER A 27 2.96 -11.92 18.58
N ARG A 28 2.48 -11.85 19.84
CA ARG A 28 3.08 -12.55 20.98
C ARG A 28 2.40 -13.89 21.29
N THR A 29 1.36 -14.24 20.54
CA THR A 29 0.62 -15.49 20.72
C THR A 29 1.25 -16.62 19.89
N ASP A 30 1.09 -17.86 20.35
CA ASP A 30 1.49 -19.03 19.55
C ASP A 30 0.68 -19.14 18.26
N LEU A 31 -0.56 -18.63 18.26
CA LEU A 31 -1.42 -18.61 17.07
C LEU A 31 -0.82 -17.75 15.96
N ALA A 32 -0.23 -16.60 16.26
CA ALA A 32 0.42 -15.77 15.24
C ALA A 32 1.57 -16.52 14.55
N ARG A 33 2.38 -17.25 15.33
CA ARG A 33 3.45 -18.08 14.79
C ARG A 33 2.90 -19.25 13.97
N GLN A 34 1.87 -19.95 14.45
CA GLN A 34 1.22 -21.02 13.71
C GLN A 34 0.64 -20.51 12.39
N TYR A 35 0.01 -19.34 12.40
CA TYR A 35 -0.53 -18.70 11.20
C TYR A 35 0.58 -18.44 10.17
N VAL A 36 1.72 -17.87 10.58
CA VAL A 36 2.86 -17.65 9.70
C VAL A 36 3.41 -18.96 9.13
N THR A 37 3.49 -20.02 9.94
CA THR A 37 3.91 -21.35 9.46
C THR A 37 2.98 -21.86 8.38
N THR A 38 1.66 -21.92 8.64
CA THR A 38 0.66 -22.39 7.67
C THR A 38 0.63 -21.53 6.40
N TYR A 39 0.80 -20.22 6.55
CA TYR A 39 0.92 -19.29 5.43
C TYR A 39 2.15 -19.63 4.56
N LEU A 40 3.31 -19.88 5.19
CA LEU A 40 4.54 -20.25 4.47
C LEU A 40 4.45 -21.63 3.82
N ASP A 41 3.77 -22.60 4.45
CA ASP A 41 3.52 -23.91 3.85
C ASP A 41 2.72 -23.75 2.54
N THR A 42 1.69 -22.89 2.55
CA THR A 42 0.89 -22.60 1.35
C THR A 42 1.73 -21.94 0.25
N VAL A 43 2.61 -21.01 0.63
CA VAL A 43 3.50 -20.31 -0.31
C VAL A 43 4.52 -21.27 -0.94
N PHE A 44 5.16 -22.10 -0.12
CA PHE A 44 6.21 -23.03 -0.57
C PHE A 44 5.68 -24.30 -1.23
N ALA A 45 4.38 -24.61 -1.08
CA ALA A 45 3.74 -25.72 -1.78
C ALA A 45 3.97 -25.66 -3.30
N THR A 46 4.00 -24.45 -3.88
CA THR A 46 4.24 -24.24 -5.32
C THR A 46 5.68 -24.53 -5.76
N THR A 47 6.64 -24.53 -4.83
CA THR A 47 8.07 -24.77 -5.10
C THR A 47 8.55 -26.13 -4.58
N GLY A 48 7.69 -26.92 -3.93
CA GLY A 48 8.07 -28.18 -3.28
C GLY A 48 9.05 -28.01 -2.10
N ALA A 49 9.20 -26.79 -1.58
CA ALA A 49 10.08 -26.48 -0.46
C ALA A 49 9.32 -26.58 0.86
N THR A 50 10.04 -26.78 1.97
CA THR A 50 9.45 -26.74 3.32
C THR A 50 10.05 -25.57 4.11
N PRO A 51 9.23 -24.79 4.85
CA PRO A 51 9.73 -23.69 5.65
C PRO A 51 10.55 -24.24 6.81
N THR A 52 11.84 -23.89 6.86
CA THR A 52 12.68 -24.22 8.01
C THR A 52 12.30 -23.36 9.23
N PRO A 53 12.56 -23.81 10.48
CA PRO A 53 12.30 -23.00 11.67
C PRO A 53 12.99 -21.62 11.65
N LYS A 54 14.18 -21.53 11.03
CA LYS A 54 14.91 -20.28 10.84
C LYS A 54 14.16 -19.33 9.91
N VAL A 55 13.58 -19.84 8.82
CA VAL A 55 12.77 -19.05 7.88
C VAL A 55 11.49 -18.57 8.54
N VAL A 56 10.76 -19.46 9.25
CA VAL A 56 9.55 -19.09 10.00
C VAL A 56 9.86 -17.96 10.99
N THR A 57 10.92 -18.10 11.79
CA THR A 57 11.34 -17.08 12.77
C THR A 57 11.69 -15.74 12.09
N ALA A 58 12.39 -15.79 10.95
CA ALA A 58 12.75 -14.59 10.22
C ALA A 58 11.53 -13.86 9.66
N VAL A 59 10.59 -14.60 9.04
CA VAL A 59 9.36 -14.06 8.46
C VAL A 59 8.42 -13.55 9.55
N ASP A 60 8.27 -14.29 10.65
CA ASP A 60 7.49 -13.87 11.82
C ASP A 60 7.99 -12.52 12.35
N ARG A 61 9.30 -12.38 12.54
CA ARG A 61 9.91 -11.11 12.95
C ARG A 61 9.65 -10.00 11.93
N ILE A 62 9.89 -10.26 10.64
CA ILE A 62 9.74 -9.26 9.56
C ILE A 62 8.28 -8.78 9.45
N ALA A 63 7.32 -9.69 9.55
CA ALA A 63 5.91 -9.36 9.48
C ALA A 63 5.44 -8.58 10.73
N HIS A 64 5.87 -9.01 11.91
CA HIS A 64 5.31 -8.52 13.16
C HIS A 64 6.06 -7.34 13.81
N GLN A 65 7.38 -7.25 13.66
CA GLN A 65 8.19 -6.20 14.28
C GLN A 65 7.75 -4.76 13.89
N PRO A 66 7.37 -4.46 12.64
CA PRO A 66 6.90 -3.13 12.26
C PRO A 66 5.66 -2.67 13.04
N TRP A 67 4.79 -3.59 13.45
CA TRP A 67 3.62 -3.24 14.27
C TRP A 67 4.01 -2.68 15.63
N GLN A 68 5.20 -3.02 16.15
CA GLN A 68 5.72 -2.44 17.38
C GLN A 68 6.55 -1.19 17.08
N LEU A 69 7.54 -1.30 16.21
CA LEU A 69 8.62 -0.33 16.07
C LEU A 69 8.41 0.66 14.92
N GLY A 70 7.71 0.27 13.86
CA GLY A 70 7.56 1.08 12.66
C GLY A 70 6.67 2.30 12.88
N ASP A 71 6.97 3.41 12.22
CA ASP A 71 6.16 4.61 12.36
C ASP A 71 4.75 4.42 11.77
N PRO A 72 3.70 4.88 12.44
CA PRO A 72 2.35 4.82 11.90
C PRO A 72 2.09 5.93 10.89
N TYR A 73 1.62 5.54 9.71
CA TYR A 73 1.12 6.40 8.65
C TYR A 73 -0.34 6.07 8.40
N VAL A 74 -1.17 7.08 8.16
CA VAL A 74 -2.57 6.90 7.77
C VAL A 74 -2.77 7.61 6.44
N LEU A 75 -3.20 6.86 5.43
CA LEU A 75 -3.59 7.43 4.15
C LEU A 75 -5.00 7.99 4.29
N ALA A 76 -5.20 9.28 4.04
CA ALA A 76 -6.56 9.82 4.02
C ALA A 76 -7.38 9.15 2.90
N PRO A 77 -8.69 8.89 3.08
CA PRO A 77 -9.51 8.19 2.08
C PRO A 77 -9.40 8.77 0.67
N GLU A 78 -9.34 10.10 0.54
CA GLU A 78 -9.24 10.79 -0.76
C GLU A 78 -7.93 10.49 -1.50
N MET A 79 -6.90 10.02 -0.79
CA MET A 79 -5.62 9.61 -1.36
C MET A 79 -5.61 8.14 -1.82
N SER A 80 -6.53 7.29 -1.33
CA SER A 80 -6.55 5.85 -1.66
C SER A 80 -6.68 5.60 -3.16
N ALA A 81 -7.58 6.34 -3.83
CA ALA A 81 -7.75 6.29 -5.29
C ALA A 81 -6.47 6.66 -6.05
N ILE A 82 -5.76 7.67 -5.57
CA ILE A 82 -4.55 8.19 -6.21
C ILE A 82 -3.40 7.19 -6.09
N VAL A 83 -3.22 6.63 -4.90
CA VAL A 83 -2.20 5.60 -4.65
C VAL A 83 -2.54 4.32 -5.41
N ALA A 84 -3.80 3.88 -5.42
CA ALA A 84 -4.22 2.70 -6.16
C ALA A 84 -4.00 2.85 -7.67
N ALA A 85 -4.38 3.99 -8.25
CA ALA A 85 -4.14 4.27 -9.66
C ALA A 85 -2.64 4.32 -10.00
N ALA A 86 -1.82 4.92 -9.14
CA ALA A 86 -0.37 4.97 -9.30
C ALA A 86 0.26 3.57 -9.22
N ALA A 87 -0.20 2.75 -8.28
CA ALA A 87 0.23 1.36 -8.11
C ALA A 87 -0.15 0.49 -9.31
N GLN A 88 -1.37 0.64 -9.84
CA GLN A 88 -1.85 -0.10 -11.02
C GLN A 88 -1.03 0.22 -12.29
N ALA A 89 -0.53 1.44 -12.42
CA ALA A 89 0.29 1.87 -13.55
C ALA A 89 1.80 1.63 -13.34
N LEU A 90 2.20 1.06 -12.21
CA LEU A 90 3.61 0.93 -11.85
C LEU A 90 4.27 -0.28 -12.52
N ASP A 91 5.36 -0.02 -13.23
CA ASP A 91 6.33 -1.04 -13.64
C ASP A 91 7.72 -0.64 -13.13
N LEU A 92 8.28 -1.47 -12.26
CA LEU A 92 9.63 -1.31 -11.69
C LEU A 92 10.67 -2.21 -12.39
N THR A 93 10.29 -2.99 -13.39
CA THR A 93 11.16 -4.00 -14.01
C THR A 93 12.46 -3.37 -14.51
N GLY A 94 13.59 -3.92 -14.07
CA GLY A 94 14.92 -3.44 -14.42
C GLY A 94 15.36 -2.16 -13.68
N GLU A 95 14.49 -1.52 -12.90
CA GLU A 95 14.85 -0.30 -12.19
C GLU A 95 15.65 -0.56 -10.93
N VAL A 96 16.53 0.38 -10.60
CA VAL A 96 17.27 0.37 -9.34
C VAL A 96 16.52 1.22 -8.33
N VAL A 97 15.92 0.59 -7.33
CA VAL A 97 15.21 1.28 -6.25
C VAL A 97 16.22 1.83 -5.23
N PRO A 98 16.17 3.14 -4.90
CA PRO A 98 17.03 3.72 -3.88
C PRO A 98 16.79 3.13 -2.48
N VAL A 99 17.85 3.12 -1.68
CA VAL A 99 17.84 2.58 -0.30
C VAL A 99 17.02 3.46 0.66
N ASP A 100 16.85 4.73 0.33
CA ASP A 100 16.17 5.78 1.10
C ASP A 100 14.79 6.14 0.54
N ILE A 101 14.25 5.34 -0.38
CA ILE A 101 12.97 5.61 -1.03
C ILE A 101 11.80 5.64 -0.04
N ALA A 102 11.84 4.81 1.01
CA ALA A 102 10.81 4.74 2.02
C ALA A 102 11.02 5.83 3.09
N PRO A 103 9.94 6.38 3.66
CA PRO A 103 10.03 7.46 4.65
C PRO A 103 10.63 7.06 6.01
N SER A 104 10.82 5.77 6.24
CA SER A 104 11.48 5.18 7.42
C SER A 104 11.89 3.74 7.13
N ASP A 105 12.89 3.23 7.85
CA ASP A 105 13.36 1.83 7.73
C ASP A 105 12.30 0.81 8.16
N ASP A 106 11.43 1.18 9.10
CA ASP A 106 10.27 0.40 9.52
C ASP A 106 9.03 1.29 9.48
N GLY A 107 7.91 0.76 9.01
CA GLY A 107 6.67 1.54 9.00
C GLY A 107 5.40 0.70 8.88
N VAL A 108 4.29 1.34 9.24
CA VAL A 108 2.94 0.79 9.17
C VAL A 108 2.06 1.82 8.48
N LEU A 109 1.61 1.53 7.27
CA LEU A 109 0.61 2.30 6.56
C LEU A 109 -0.78 1.70 6.81
N PHE A 110 -1.67 2.52 7.35
CA PHE A 110 -3.09 2.21 7.46
C PHE A 110 -3.86 2.78 6.28
N LEU A 111 -4.80 1.99 5.77
CA LEU A 111 -5.70 2.33 4.68
C LEU A 111 -7.15 2.32 5.21
N PRO A 112 -7.63 3.44 5.80
CA PRO A 112 -9.03 3.61 6.22
C PRO A 112 -10.04 3.24 5.12
N GLU A 113 -9.67 3.52 3.87
CA GLU A 113 -10.31 2.98 2.69
C GLU A 113 -9.37 1.93 2.08
N PRO A 114 -9.66 0.62 2.30
CA PRO A 114 -8.82 -0.46 1.81
C PRO A 114 -8.68 -0.44 0.28
N ILE A 115 -7.51 -0.83 -0.20
CA ILE A 115 -7.27 -1.03 -1.63
C ILE A 115 -7.42 -2.51 -1.92
N TYR A 116 -8.29 -2.87 -2.87
CA TYR A 116 -8.51 -4.26 -3.25
C TYR A 116 -7.50 -4.66 -4.30
N HIS A 117 -7.14 -5.93 -4.32
CA HIS A 117 -6.43 -6.53 -5.43
C HIS A 117 -7.06 -7.86 -5.80
N ARG A 118 -6.96 -8.19 -7.08
CA ARG A 118 -7.43 -9.45 -7.63
C ARG A 118 -6.24 -10.27 -8.06
N GLY A 119 -6.10 -11.44 -7.45
CA GLY A 119 -5.05 -12.39 -7.80
C GLY A 119 -5.34 -13.12 -9.12
N PRO A 120 -4.36 -13.87 -9.65
CA PRO A 120 -4.55 -14.67 -10.87
C PRO A 120 -5.67 -15.72 -10.80
N SER A 121 -6.08 -16.12 -9.59
CA SER A 121 -7.20 -17.05 -9.35
C SER A 121 -8.58 -16.40 -9.44
N GLY A 122 -8.67 -15.11 -9.80
CA GLY A 122 -9.93 -14.36 -9.81
C GLY A 122 -10.41 -13.92 -8.42
N ARG A 123 -9.78 -14.40 -7.35
CA ARG A 123 -10.11 -14.03 -5.96
C ARG A 123 -9.71 -12.59 -5.65
N ILE A 124 -10.59 -11.91 -4.94
CA ILE A 124 -10.38 -10.54 -4.45
C ILE A 124 -10.08 -10.55 -2.97
N THR A 125 -9.07 -9.77 -2.59
CA THR A 125 -8.76 -9.52 -1.19
C THR A 125 -8.40 -8.05 -0.99
N SER A 126 -8.75 -7.50 0.17
CA SER A 126 -8.39 -6.13 0.52
C SER A 126 -6.99 -6.05 1.14
N VAL A 127 -6.38 -4.87 1.01
CA VAL A 127 -5.24 -4.43 1.81
C VAL A 127 -5.74 -3.26 2.65
N GLY A 128 -5.95 -3.51 3.94
CA GLY A 128 -6.35 -2.49 4.93
C GLY A 128 -5.16 -1.93 5.71
N ALA A 129 -4.03 -2.62 5.70
CA ALA A 129 -2.75 -2.10 6.19
C ALA A 129 -1.57 -2.71 5.44
N ILE A 130 -0.46 -1.98 5.40
CA ILE A 130 0.82 -2.44 4.87
C ILE A 130 1.88 -2.18 5.92
N THR A 131 2.73 -3.16 6.19
CA THR A 131 3.96 -2.91 6.93
C THR A 131 5.18 -3.10 6.05
N TRP A 132 6.25 -2.39 6.36
CA TRP A 132 7.55 -2.61 5.74
C TRP A 132 8.66 -2.60 6.76
N THR A 133 9.74 -3.28 6.42
CA THR A 133 11.02 -3.27 7.13
C THR A 133 12.17 -3.40 6.14
N ARG A 134 13.26 -2.67 6.38
CA ARG A 134 14.50 -2.83 5.62
C ARG A 134 15.28 -4.01 6.19
N VAL A 135 15.49 -5.03 5.37
CA VAL A 135 16.23 -6.23 5.77
C VAL A 135 17.61 -6.22 5.11
N HIS A 136 18.65 -6.24 5.94
CA HIS A 136 20.01 -6.45 5.49
C HIS A 136 20.35 -7.95 5.54
N ASN A 137 20.81 -8.48 4.41
CA ASN A 137 21.29 -9.85 4.31
C ASN A 137 22.82 -9.84 4.47
N SER A 138 23.28 -10.33 5.63
CA SER A 138 24.71 -10.39 5.98
C SER A 138 25.55 -11.22 5.01
N ASP A 139 24.96 -12.27 4.42
CA ASP A 139 25.69 -13.23 3.58
C ASP A 139 25.97 -12.64 2.19
N THR A 140 25.08 -11.77 1.71
CA THR A 140 25.17 -11.14 0.38
C THR A 140 25.56 -9.66 0.43
N GLY A 141 25.56 -9.05 1.62
CA GLY A 141 25.68 -7.61 1.82
C GLY A 141 24.52 -6.79 1.23
N SER A 142 23.47 -7.43 0.70
CA SER A 142 22.36 -6.75 0.04
C SER A 142 21.29 -6.31 1.05
N SER A 143 20.61 -5.21 0.71
CA SER A 143 19.46 -4.73 1.47
C SER A 143 18.21 -4.82 0.60
N ASP A 144 17.12 -5.33 1.15
CA ASP A 144 15.83 -5.43 0.47
C ASP A 144 14.74 -4.86 1.38
N TRP A 145 13.73 -4.24 0.77
CA TRP A 145 12.49 -3.92 1.45
C TRP A 145 11.61 -5.16 1.52
N TRP A 146 11.27 -5.57 2.73
CA TRP A 146 10.22 -6.55 2.97
C TRP A 146 8.93 -5.84 3.25
N ILE A 147 7.90 -6.13 2.46
CA ILE A 147 6.61 -5.45 2.47
C ILE A 147 5.55 -6.51 2.70
N THR A 148 4.74 -6.35 3.75
CA THR A 148 3.65 -7.29 4.07
C THR A 148 2.31 -6.57 4.04
N GLY A 149 1.34 -7.19 3.39
CA GLY A 149 -0.01 -6.69 3.21
C GLY A 149 -0.95 -7.40 4.14
N TRP A 150 -1.82 -6.61 4.78
CA TRP A 150 -2.72 -7.09 5.81
C TRP A 150 -4.15 -6.70 5.49
N THR A 151 -5.03 -7.68 5.65
CA THR A 151 -6.48 -7.54 5.46
C THR A 151 -7.13 -7.26 6.81
N ASP A 152 -8.06 -6.31 6.84
CA ASP A 152 -8.87 -6.08 8.04
C ASP A 152 -9.80 -7.29 8.23
N ARG A 153 -9.66 -8.00 9.36
CA ARG A 153 -10.46 -9.20 9.66
C ARG A 153 -11.95 -8.88 9.65
N ASP A 154 -12.31 -7.67 10.08
CA ASP A 154 -13.67 -7.26 10.32
C ASP A 154 -14.22 -6.38 9.18
N ASP A 155 -13.54 -6.31 8.02
CA ASP A 155 -14.04 -5.57 6.84
C ASP A 155 -15.37 -6.19 6.36
N PRO A 156 -16.50 -5.47 6.45
CA PRO A 156 -17.80 -6.01 6.08
C PRO A 156 -17.99 -6.14 4.56
N ILE A 157 -17.14 -5.51 3.76
CA ILE A 157 -17.25 -5.39 2.32
C ILE A 157 -16.24 -6.31 1.59
N ASP A 158 -15.15 -6.71 2.26
CA ASP A 158 -14.19 -7.67 1.69
C ASP A 158 -14.81 -9.08 1.57
N PRO A 159 -15.01 -9.60 0.35
CA PRO A 159 -15.60 -10.92 0.15
C PRO A 159 -14.79 -12.04 0.82
N SER A 160 -13.47 -11.94 0.84
CA SER A 160 -12.60 -12.94 1.49
C SER A 160 -12.78 -12.89 3.02
N ALA A 161 -12.92 -11.70 3.60
CA ALA A 161 -13.16 -11.55 5.03
C ALA A 161 -14.57 -12.03 5.42
N VAL A 162 -15.58 -11.80 4.56
CA VAL A 162 -16.94 -12.34 4.73
C VAL A 162 -16.93 -13.87 4.76
N LEU A 163 -16.23 -14.50 3.80
CA LEU A 163 -16.10 -15.95 3.74
C LEU A 163 -15.38 -16.52 4.96
N LEU A 164 -14.28 -15.88 5.39
CA LEU A 164 -13.55 -16.27 6.59
C LEU A 164 -14.45 -16.22 7.82
N ARG A 165 -15.21 -15.13 8.02
CA ARG A 165 -16.16 -15.00 9.14
C ARG A 165 -17.28 -16.03 9.08
N ALA A 166 -17.79 -16.36 7.90
CA ALA A 166 -18.81 -17.40 7.73
C ALA A 166 -18.29 -18.79 8.10
N SER A 167 -17.03 -19.09 7.76
CA SER A 167 -16.33 -20.32 8.15
C SER A 167 -16.06 -20.35 9.67
N ASP A 168 -15.58 -19.23 10.23
CA ASP A 168 -15.19 -19.11 11.64
C ASP A 168 -16.39 -19.07 12.60
N ALA A 169 -17.57 -18.64 12.15
CA ALA A 169 -18.80 -18.71 12.92
C ALA A 169 -19.15 -20.14 13.38
N GLN A 170 -18.56 -21.15 12.73
CA GLN A 170 -18.70 -22.56 13.09
C GLN A 170 -17.67 -23.00 14.16
N THR A 171 -16.64 -22.19 14.45
CA THR A 171 -15.56 -22.44 15.43
C THR A 171 -15.20 -21.18 16.24
N THR A 172 -16.07 -20.80 17.18
CA THR A 172 -15.99 -19.60 18.05
C THR A 172 -14.61 -19.29 18.70
N PRO A 173 -13.74 -20.24 19.08
CA PRO A 173 -12.44 -19.93 19.70
C PRO A 173 -11.41 -19.28 18.77
N LEU A 174 -11.50 -19.51 17.45
CA LEU A 174 -10.48 -19.09 16.48
C LEU A 174 -10.62 -17.61 16.10
N ALA A 175 -11.84 -17.14 15.89
CA ALA A 175 -12.10 -15.74 15.51
C ALA A 175 -11.60 -14.73 16.56
N THR A 176 -11.71 -15.05 17.85
CA THR A 176 -11.32 -14.16 18.97
C THR A 176 -9.83 -14.15 19.26
N SER A 177 -9.08 -15.13 18.75
CA SER A 177 -7.64 -15.26 18.97
C SER A 177 -6.80 -14.63 17.86
N LEU A 178 -7.40 -14.35 16.69
CA LEU A 178 -6.76 -13.59 15.61
C LEU A 178 -6.60 -12.10 15.94
N GLY A 179 -5.58 -11.48 15.35
CA GLY A 179 -5.37 -10.03 15.39
C GLY A 179 -6.42 -9.25 14.60
N PRO A 180 -6.50 -7.91 14.78
CA PRO A 180 -7.40 -7.07 13.99
C PRO A 180 -7.08 -7.08 12.49
N TYR A 181 -5.83 -7.38 12.14
CA TYR A 181 -5.38 -7.54 10.76
C TYR A 181 -4.80 -8.92 10.56
N ILE A 182 -5.08 -9.52 9.40
CA ILE A 182 -4.63 -10.85 9.02
C ILE A 182 -3.61 -10.72 7.88
N LEU A 183 -2.48 -11.42 7.98
CA LEU A 183 -1.45 -11.43 6.94
C LEU A 183 -2.03 -12.07 5.67
N ASN A 184 -2.06 -11.32 4.58
CA ASN A 184 -2.66 -11.76 3.32
C ASN A 184 -1.60 -11.99 2.24
N CYS A 185 -0.64 -11.07 2.15
CA CYS A 185 0.36 -11.14 1.09
C CYS A 185 1.70 -10.54 1.55
N TYR A 186 2.76 -10.84 0.80
CA TYR A 186 4.05 -10.20 0.97
C TYR A 186 4.76 -10.02 -0.37
N ALA A 187 5.66 -9.05 -0.39
CA ALA A 187 6.55 -8.77 -1.49
C ALA A 187 7.94 -8.39 -0.96
N ARG A 188 8.95 -8.66 -1.79
CA ARG A 188 10.32 -8.21 -1.56
C ARG A 188 10.69 -7.27 -2.69
N LEU A 189 11.13 -6.06 -2.36
CA LEU A 189 11.60 -5.09 -3.33
C LEU A 189 13.10 -4.85 -3.11
N PRO A 190 13.96 -5.25 -4.06
CA PRO A 190 15.39 -5.12 -3.87
C PRO A 190 15.84 -3.65 -3.91
N THR A 191 16.89 -3.32 -3.15
CA THR A 191 17.50 -1.98 -3.19
C THR A 191 18.90 -2.03 -3.79
N GLY A 192 19.29 -0.95 -4.46
CA GLY A 192 20.63 -0.82 -5.06
C GLY A 192 20.93 -1.79 -6.21
N ARG A 193 19.93 -2.57 -6.67
CA ARG A 193 20.02 -3.47 -7.81
C ARG A 193 18.73 -3.45 -8.63
N PRO A 194 18.79 -3.82 -9.93
CA PRO A 194 17.61 -3.91 -10.78
C PRO A 194 16.53 -4.81 -10.18
N VAL A 195 15.29 -4.34 -10.16
CA VAL A 195 14.13 -5.17 -9.79
C VAL A 195 13.98 -6.27 -10.86
N PRO A 196 13.92 -7.54 -10.45
CA PRO A 196 13.82 -8.64 -11.39
C PRO A 196 12.48 -8.61 -12.12
N THR A 197 12.47 -9.04 -13.37
CA THR A 197 11.23 -9.27 -14.12
C THR A 197 10.38 -10.29 -13.39
N ARG A 198 9.14 -9.91 -13.04
CA ARG A 198 8.15 -10.87 -12.55
C ARG A 198 7.78 -11.79 -13.72
N PRO A 199 7.79 -13.13 -13.54
CA PRO A 199 7.26 -14.04 -14.54
C PRO A 199 5.84 -13.62 -14.90
N ASP A 200 5.47 -13.70 -16.18
CA ASP A 200 4.09 -13.45 -16.57
C ASP A 200 3.18 -14.38 -15.75
N PRO A 201 2.07 -13.86 -15.21
CA PRO A 201 1.07 -14.72 -14.60
C PRO A 201 0.66 -15.76 -15.66
N VAL A 202 0.59 -17.03 -15.25
CA VAL A 202 0.09 -18.09 -16.12
C VAL A 202 -1.25 -17.62 -16.69
N ALA A 203 -1.40 -17.68 -18.01
CA ALA A 203 -2.62 -17.26 -18.67
C ALA A 203 -3.80 -17.87 -17.92
N ALA A 204 -4.73 -17.01 -17.48
CA ALA A 204 -5.95 -17.45 -16.84
C ALA A 204 -6.58 -18.52 -17.73
N ASP A 205 -6.90 -19.67 -17.15
CA ASP A 205 -7.76 -20.63 -17.84
C ASP A 205 -9.07 -19.91 -18.18
N ASN A 206 -9.69 -20.22 -19.31
CA ASN A 206 -10.90 -19.52 -19.75
C ASN A 206 -12.09 -19.75 -18.77
N ASP A 207 -11.93 -20.67 -17.82
CA ASP A 207 -12.91 -21.08 -16.82
C ASP A 207 -12.73 -20.41 -15.44
N ILE A 208 -11.87 -19.39 -15.30
CA ILE A 208 -11.73 -18.69 -14.01
C ILE A 208 -13.01 -17.91 -13.67
N GLU A 209 -13.62 -18.24 -12.54
CA GLU A 209 -14.72 -17.48 -11.96
C GLU A 209 -14.19 -16.17 -11.34
N TRP A 210 -14.44 -15.05 -12.02
CA TRP A 210 -14.00 -13.73 -11.59
C TRP A 210 -14.91 -13.18 -10.48
N MET A 211 -14.35 -12.97 -9.29
CA MET A 211 -15.11 -12.30 -8.23
C MET A 211 -15.31 -10.82 -8.57
N PRO A 212 -16.53 -10.28 -8.41
CA PRO A 212 -16.79 -8.86 -8.60
C PRO A 212 -16.11 -8.06 -7.49
N ALA A 213 -15.46 -6.96 -7.87
CA ALA A 213 -14.95 -6.01 -6.88
C ALA A 213 -16.11 -5.28 -6.20
N PRO A 214 -15.98 -4.90 -4.93
CA PRO A 214 -17.01 -4.11 -4.28
C PRO A 214 -17.26 -2.78 -5.00
N ASP A 215 -18.53 -2.38 -5.09
CA ASP A 215 -18.95 -1.18 -5.81
C ASP A 215 -18.21 0.08 -5.34
N GLY A 216 -17.72 0.85 -6.31
CA GLY A 216 -17.02 2.12 -6.06
C GLY A 216 -15.61 1.98 -5.47
N ARG A 217 -15.08 0.76 -5.33
CA ARG A 217 -13.72 0.53 -4.80
C ARG A 217 -12.70 0.32 -5.90
N TYR A 218 -11.48 0.80 -5.67
CA TYR A 218 -10.36 0.50 -6.54
C TYR A 218 -9.88 -0.94 -6.33
N CYS A 219 -9.83 -1.70 -7.43
CA CYS A 219 -9.29 -3.05 -7.47
C CYS A 219 -8.10 -3.09 -8.44
N ILE A 220 -6.94 -3.40 -7.89
CA ILE A 220 -5.71 -3.60 -8.66
C ILE A 220 -5.73 -5.01 -9.25
N ASP A 221 -5.57 -5.13 -10.56
CA ASP A 221 -5.51 -6.43 -11.22
C ASP A 221 -4.07 -6.95 -11.23
N GLU A 222 -3.76 -7.95 -10.39
CA GLU A 222 -2.43 -8.52 -10.31
C GLU A 222 -1.96 -9.18 -11.61
N SER A 223 -2.89 -9.53 -12.51
CA SER A 223 -2.54 -10.10 -13.81
C SER A 223 -1.90 -9.08 -14.76
N THR A 224 -2.14 -7.79 -14.52
CA THR A 224 -1.73 -6.69 -15.41
C THR A 224 -0.48 -5.94 -14.93
N ILE A 225 -0.06 -6.15 -13.68
CA ILE A 225 1.06 -5.42 -13.06
C ILE A 225 2.32 -6.28 -12.94
N ARG A 226 3.48 -5.65 -13.11
CA ARG A 226 4.79 -6.32 -13.04
C ARG A 226 5.39 -6.38 -11.64
N VAL A 227 4.74 -5.75 -10.67
CA VAL A 227 5.10 -5.75 -9.25
C VAL A 227 3.92 -6.31 -8.46
N LYS A 228 4.13 -7.04 -7.36
CA LYS A 228 3.01 -7.47 -6.51
C LYS A 228 2.22 -6.25 -6.00
N ALA A 229 0.89 -6.35 -5.90
CA ALA A 229 0.04 -5.19 -5.59
C ALA A 229 0.48 -4.49 -4.29
N VAL A 230 0.81 -5.25 -3.24
CA VAL A 230 1.27 -4.68 -1.97
C VAL A 230 2.57 -3.86 -2.10
N ALA A 231 3.54 -4.31 -2.91
CA ALA A 231 4.76 -3.56 -3.17
C ALA A 231 4.48 -2.33 -4.03
N ALA A 232 3.59 -2.44 -5.01
CA ALA A 232 3.20 -1.32 -5.86
C ALA A 232 2.48 -0.22 -5.05
N ILE A 233 1.57 -0.59 -4.14
CA ILE A 233 0.89 0.34 -3.23
C ILE A 233 1.90 1.01 -2.30
N ALA A 234 2.79 0.23 -1.66
CA ALA A 234 3.80 0.77 -0.75
C ALA A 234 4.74 1.76 -1.46
N TYR A 235 5.27 1.38 -2.62
CA TYR A 235 6.15 2.23 -3.42
C TYR A 235 5.43 3.50 -3.89
N ALA A 236 4.20 3.37 -4.41
CA ALA A 236 3.39 4.50 -4.81
C ALA A 236 3.17 5.47 -3.64
N PHE A 237 2.83 4.95 -2.46
CA PHE A 237 2.69 5.74 -1.25
C PHE A 237 4.00 6.47 -0.90
N TRP A 238 5.15 5.78 -0.86
CA TRP A 238 6.45 6.37 -0.51
C TRP A 238 6.81 7.56 -1.41
N VAL A 239 6.59 7.41 -2.73
CA VAL A 239 6.88 8.46 -3.70
C VAL A 239 5.85 9.59 -3.64
N ILE A 240 4.56 9.29 -3.48
CA ILE A 240 3.52 10.32 -3.46
C ILE A 240 3.58 11.17 -2.20
N GLN A 241 3.83 10.57 -1.03
CA GLN A 241 3.89 11.30 0.24
C GLN A 241 5.11 12.23 0.35
N ALA A 242 6.14 12.01 -0.48
CA ALA A 242 7.28 12.92 -0.60
C ALA A 242 7.02 14.12 -1.53
N GLN A 243 5.89 14.16 -2.25
CA GLN A 243 5.62 15.20 -3.25
C GLN A 243 4.87 16.41 -2.67
N PRO A 244 5.08 17.62 -3.23
CA PRO A 244 4.39 18.85 -2.81
C PRO A 244 2.87 18.86 -2.98
N LEU A 245 2.29 17.83 -3.63
CA LEU A 245 0.85 17.62 -3.76
C LEU A 245 0.22 17.08 -2.48
N THR A 246 1.03 16.60 -1.54
CA THR A 246 0.56 16.08 -0.26
C THR A 246 0.82 17.06 0.87
N THR A 247 0.01 16.94 1.92
CA THR A 247 0.27 17.55 3.22
C THR A 247 0.34 16.42 4.24
N VAL A 248 1.40 16.39 5.04
CA VAL A 248 1.56 15.43 6.14
C VAL A 248 1.23 16.15 7.44
N ALA A 249 0.19 15.72 8.13
CA ALA A 249 -0.15 16.22 9.47
C ALA A 249 0.37 15.26 10.54
N ALA A 250 0.91 15.82 11.62
CA ALA A 250 1.26 15.08 12.84
C ALA A 250 0.22 15.40 13.94
N PRO A 251 -0.95 14.76 13.95
CA PRO A 251 -1.99 15.02 14.94
C PRO A 251 -1.50 14.79 16.38
N PRO A 252 -1.95 15.63 17.32
CA PRO A 252 -1.69 15.39 18.73
C PRO A 252 -2.43 14.13 19.19
N LEU A 253 -1.75 13.31 19.99
CA LEU A 253 -2.34 12.14 20.62
C LEU A 253 -2.86 12.50 22.01
N ASP A 254 -4.09 12.10 22.34
CA ASP A 254 -4.63 12.33 23.68
C ASP A 254 -3.88 11.54 24.77
N ARG A 255 -4.09 11.94 26.02
CA ARG A 255 -3.39 11.37 27.19
C ARG A 255 -3.62 9.87 27.34
N ALA A 256 -4.83 9.38 27.05
CA ALA A 256 -5.19 7.97 27.24
C ALA A 256 -4.52 7.09 26.18
N ALA A 257 -4.57 7.50 24.91
CA ALA A 257 -3.92 6.81 23.81
C ALA A 257 -2.39 6.86 23.95
N ARG A 258 -1.80 7.98 24.40
CA ARG A 258 -0.36 8.07 24.69
C ARG A 258 0.07 7.11 25.80
N ARG A 259 -0.70 7.02 26.89
CA ARG A 259 -0.42 6.05 27.97
C ARG A 259 -0.49 4.61 27.48
N ARG A 260 -1.47 4.28 26.62
CA ARG A 260 -1.56 2.96 25.99
C ARG A 260 -0.33 2.69 25.13
N ALA A 261 0.06 3.64 24.29
CA ALA A 261 1.23 3.49 23.43
C ALA A 261 2.50 3.18 24.22
N VAL A 262 2.76 3.94 25.30
CA VAL A 262 3.90 3.72 26.20
C VAL A 262 3.83 2.36 26.89
N ARG A 263 2.66 1.97 27.42
CA ARG A 263 2.46 0.68 28.10
C ARG A 263 2.80 -0.51 27.19
N HIS A 264 2.36 -0.44 25.93
CA HIS A 264 2.57 -1.51 24.96
C HIS A 264 3.85 -1.35 24.13
N ARG A 265 4.65 -0.30 24.40
CA ARG A 265 5.91 0.02 23.70
C ARG A 265 5.74 0.11 22.18
N VAL A 266 4.68 0.78 21.73
CA VAL A 266 4.41 1.01 20.30
C VAL A 266 4.83 2.42 19.88
N ALA A 267 5.51 2.53 18.74
CA ALA A 267 5.74 3.81 18.08
C ALA A 267 4.39 4.44 17.72
N HIS A 268 4.20 5.71 18.07
CA HIS A 268 2.88 6.36 18.08
C HIS A 268 2.87 7.77 17.50
N GLN A 269 3.99 8.22 16.92
CA GLN A 269 4.05 9.48 16.17
C GLN A 269 3.35 9.29 14.82
N THR A 270 2.02 9.44 14.83
CA THR A 270 1.19 9.17 13.66
C THR A 270 1.30 10.28 12.64
N ARG A 271 1.55 9.92 11.39
CA ARG A 271 1.55 10.82 10.23
C ARG A 271 0.29 10.57 9.40
N VAL A 272 -0.56 11.57 9.24
CA VAL A 272 -1.72 11.48 8.34
C VAL A 272 -1.35 12.16 7.03
N VAL A 273 -1.35 11.39 5.94
CA VAL A 273 -1.00 11.86 4.59
C VAL A 273 -2.28 12.19 3.84
N MET A 274 -2.40 13.45 3.43
CA MET A 274 -3.59 14.01 2.78
C MET A 274 -3.21 14.71 1.48
N LEU A 275 -4.21 14.95 0.62
CA LEU A 275 -4.08 15.90 -0.47
C LEU A 275 -3.85 17.32 0.07
N ARG A 276 -2.85 18.01 -0.47
CA ARG A 276 -2.67 19.44 -0.25
C ARG A 276 -3.81 20.18 -0.92
N ARG A 277 -4.63 20.91 -0.14
CA ARG A 277 -5.63 21.82 -0.68
C ARG A 277 -4.93 22.89 -1.53
N ARG A 278 -5.20 22.90 -2.84
CA ARG A 278 -4.78 23.98 -3.72
C ARG A 278 -5.67 25.19 -3.43
N LYS A 279 -5.06 26.35 -3.11
CA LYS A 279 -5.76 27.64 -3.24
C LYS A 279 -6.08 27.83 -4.73
N PRO A 280 -7.27 28.36 -5.10
CA PRO A 280 -7.56 28.69 -6.49
C PRO A 280 -6.47 29.64 -7.01
N VAL A 281 -5.85 29.27 -8.12
CA VAL A 281 -4.88 30.10 -8.83
C VAL A 281 -5.68 31.25 -9.45
N THR A 282 -5.60 32.43 -8.86
CA THR A 282 -5.93 33.67 -9.55
C THR A 282 -4.67 34.10 -10.29
N GLY A 283 -4.68 33.99 -11.62
CA GLY A 283 -3.53 34.29 -12.46
C GLY A 283 -3.93 35.11 -13.70
N PRO A 284 -3.46 36.36 -13.83
CA PRO A 284 -3.53 37.15 -15.06
C PRO A 284 -2.60 36.57 -16.14
N HIS A 285 -3.01 36.69 -17.39
CA HIS A 285 -2.35 36.15 -18.58
C HIS A 285 -1.07 36.91 -19.00
N GLY A 286 -0.16 36.18 -19.65
CA GLY A 286 0.90 36.68 -20.56
C GLY A 286 2.26 36.04 -20.27
N GLY A 287 2.98 35.40 -21.18
CA GLY A 287 2.82 35.05 -22.58
C GLY A 287 4.18 34.54 -23.08
N GLU A 288 4.21 33.48 -23.90
CA GLU A 288 5.17 33.24 -24.99
C GLU A 288 4.79 31.94 -25.73
N ALA A 289 5.00 31.94 -27.06
CA ALA A 289 4.40 31.03 -28.02
C ALA A 289 4.63 29.54 -27.73
N LYS A 290 3.58 28.85 -27.30
CA LYS A 290 3.52 27.38 -27.15
C LYS A 290 2.37 26.87 -28.00
N TRP A 291 2.58 25.71 -28.63
CA TRP A 291 1.54 24.92 -29.31
C TRP A 291 0.20 25.01 -28.55
N HIS A 292 -0.77 25.70 -29.14
CA HIS A 292 -2.08 25.88 -28.53
C HIS A 292 -2.94 24.66 -28.82
N TYR A 293 -3.27 23.90 -27.77
CA TYR A 293 -4.28 22.84 -27.89
C TYR A 293 -5.63 23.47 -28.27
N ARG A 294 -6.30 22.96 -29.30
CA ARG A 294 -7.63 23.44 -29.73
C ARG A 294 -8.79 22.85 -28.93
N VAL A 295 -8.46 21.89 -28.05
CA VAL A 295 -9.40 21.06 -27.29
C VAL A 295 -8.83 20.83 -25.91
N ARG A 296 -9.71 20.57 -24.95
CA ARG A 296 -9.37 20.02 -23.63
C ARG A 296 -9.48 18.50 -23.68
N PHE A 297 -8.59 17.79 -23.01
CA PHE A 297 -8.68 16.33 -22.91
C PHE A 297 -8.21 15.86 -21.53
N PHE A 298 -8.70 14.69 -21.11
CA PHE A 298 -8.24 14.04 -19.89
C PHE A 298 -6.84 13.44 -20.13
N VAL A 299 -5.89 13.84 -19.31
CA VAL A 299 -4.59 13.20 -19.22
C VAL A 299 -4.67 12.10 -18.19
N LYS A 300 -4.32 10.87 -18.58
CA LYS A 300 -4.21 9.73 -17.67
C LYS A 300 -3.09 9.98 -16.65
N GLY A 301 -3.28 9.50 -15.43
CA GLY A 301 -2.21 9.51 -14.44
C GLY A 301 -1.01 8.71 -14.96
N HIS A 302 0.20 9.21 -14.78
CA HIS A 302 1.41 8.54 -15.29
C HIS A 302 2.62 8.78 -14.39
N TRP A 303 3.56 7.83 -14.46
CA TRP A 303 4.89 7.96 -13.86
C TRP A 303 5.77 8.81 -14.77
N ARG A 304 6.43 9.81 -14.20
CA ARG A 304 7.44 10.63 -14.87
C ARG A 304 8.81 10.35 -14.28
N HIS A 305 9.77 10.03 -15.13
CA HIS A 305 11.18 9.90 -14.77
C HIS A 305 11.85 11.27 -14.71
N LEU A 306 12.68 11.48 -13.70
CA LEU A 306 13.45 12.69 -13.48
C LEU A 306 14.84 12.31 -12.96
N VAL A 307 15.77 13.27 -12.99
CA VAL A 307 17.12 13.15 -12.43
C VAL A 307 17.32 14.30 -11.45
N ASN A 308 17.80 14.01 -10.24
CA ASN A 308 18.06 15.04 -9.23
C ASN A 308 19.36 15.80 -9.55
N ALA A 309 19.68 16.82 -8.75
CA ALA A 309 20.91 17.62 -8.93
C ALA A 309 22.19 16.78 -8.85
N ASP A 310 22.15 15.67 -8.11
CA ASP A 310 23.25 14.74 -7.91
C ASP A 310 23.35 13.65 -9.00
N GLY A 311 22.54 13.75 -10.06
CA GLY A 311 22.56 12.80 -11.19
C GLY A 311 21.82 11.47 -10.93
N GLN A 312 21.15 11.33 -9.79
CA GLN A 312 20.41 10.12 -9.44
C GLN A 312 19.00 10.13 -10.05
N PRO A 313 18.59 9.03 -10.71
CA PRO A 313 17.25 8.93 -11.27
C PRO A 313 16.20 8.74 -10.16
N TYR A 314 15.04 9.38 -10.32
CA TYR A 314 13.87 9.19 -9.46
C TYR A 314 12.58 9.34 -10.27
N ARG A 315 11.45 8.91 -9.69
CA ARG A 315 10.13 9.04 -10.32
C ARG A 315 9.20 9.90 -9.48
N ILE A 316 8.25 10.54 -10.16
CA ILE A 316 7.09 11.17 -9.55
C ILE A 316 5.81 10.72 -10.24
N TRP A 317 4.71 10.67 -9.49
CA TRP A 317 3.38 10.37 -10.02
C TRP A 317 2.67 11.67 -10.43
N ILE A 318 2.29 11.78 -11.69
CA ILE A 318 1.46 12.88 -12.19
C ILE A 318 0.01 12.42 -12.19
N HIS A 319 -0.82 13.00 -11.31
CA HIS A 319 -2.24 12.67 -11.24
C HIS A 319 -2.98 13.06 -12.53
N GLN A 320 -4.11 12.37 -12.78
CA GLN A 320 -5.02 12.72 -13.87
C GLN A 320 -5.45 14.19 -13.78
N HIS A 321 -5.42 14.88 -14.90
CA HIS A 321 -5.81 16.28 -14.99
C HIS A 321 -6.32 16.60 -16.38
N ILE A 322 -7.08 17.69 -16.50
CA ILE A 322 -7.51 18.19 -17.80
C ILE A 322 -6.39 19.10 -18.34
N LYS A 323 -6.00 18.88 -19.60
CA LYS A 323 -5.03 19.71 -20.32
C LYS A 323 -5.70 20.37 -21.51
N GLY A 324 -5.41 21.65 -21.74
CA GLY A 324 -5.97 22.47 -22.82
C GLY A 324 -6.39 23.85 -22.31
N PRO A 325 -6.71 24.81 -23.19
CA PRO A 325 -7.27 26.11 -22.82
C PRO A 325 -8.58 25.95 -22.07
N ASP A 326 -8.84 26.76 -21.05
CA ASP A 326 -10.04 26.64 -20.21
C ASP A 326 -11.34 26.83 -21.02
N ASP A 327 -11.29 27.62 -22.08
CA ASP A 327 -12.36 27.97 -23.02
C ASP A 327 -12.52 26.97 -24.19
N ALA A 328 -11.61 26.02 -24.36
CA ALA A 328 -11.68 25.04 -25.44
C ALA A 328 -12.65 23.88 -25.10
N PRO A 329 -13.31 23.26 -26.10
CA PRO A 329 -14.23 22.15 -25.87
C PRO A 329 -13.54 20.91 -25.31
N LEU A 330 -14.20 20.19 -24.39
CA LEU A 330 -13.70 18.96 -23.78
C LEU A 330 -13.96 17.75 -24.68
N LEU A 331 -12.91 17.09 -25.14
CA LEU A 331 -12.96 15.78 -25.75
C LEU A 331 -13.37 14.75 -24.69
N LEU A 332 -14.64 14.35 -24.72
CA LEU A 332 -15.17 13.20 -23.98
C LEU A 332 -14.90 11.93 -24.80
N GLY A 333 -14.08 11.02 -24.26
CA GLY A 333 -13.87 9.69 -24.85
C GLY A 333 -12.42 9.22 -24.82
N ASP A 334 -11.46 10.12 -25.11
CA ASP A 334 -10.06 9.74 -25.27
C ASP A 334 -9.22 10.25 -24.10
N VAL A 335 -8.88 9.35 -23.17
CA VAL A 335 -7.90 9.64 -22.12
C VAL A 335 -6.50 9.40 -22.68
N VAL A 336 -5.73 10.49 -22.84
CA VAL A 336 -4.42 10.48 -23.51
C VAL A 336 -3.30 10.25 -22.50
N ASN A 337 -2.36 9.35 -22.81
CA ASN A 337 -1.12 9.18 -22.06
C ASN A 337 -0.11 10.23 -22.52
N VAL A 338 0.46 11.00 -21.59
CA VAL A 338 1.53 11.96 -21.92
C VAL A 338 2.88 11.26 -21.76
N LEU A 339 3.61 11.12 -22.86
CA LEU A 339 5.02 10.76 -22.82
C LEU A 339 5.83 12.00 -22.43
N ALA A 340 6.18 12.13 -21.15
CA ALA A 340 7.16 13.11 -20.71
C ALA A 340 8.56 12.56 -21.02
N ARG A 341 9.29 13.20 -21.93
CA ARG A 341 10.72 12.95 -22.17
C ARG A 341 11.57 13.50 -21.04
#